data_AF-A0A6C0F1C4-F1
#
_entry.id   AF-A0A6C0F1C4-F1
#
_cell.length_a   1.000
_cell.length_b   1.000
_cell.length_c   1.000
_cell.angle_alpha   90.00
_cell.angle_beta   90.00
_cell.angle_gamma   90.00
#
_symmetry.space_group_name_H-M   'P 1'
#
loop_
_entity.id
_entity.type
_entity.pdbx_description
1 polymer ?
#
loop_
_entity_poly.entity_id
_entity_poly.type
_entity_poly.pdbx_seq_one_letter_code
_entity_poly.pdbx_strand_id
1 'polypeptide(L)'
;MERRISGKIDAHTIAFKDDVSSKIREVNAAIRAVLSKLDQPDQPDQQQQNQLQIDNLCKQLISFVYDYEKLKLCKEDFMKRKRVKNIVPAQHRCHAKRANGEQCTRKKKVGCDYCGTHTKGAPNSIMEDETNGNAANKVSQQSVNVWVQNIKGIEYFIDSNSNVYKHEDVIENSPNPQIIAKCAKNDSSGQYSIEFV
;
A
#
# COMPACT_ATOMS: atom_id res chain seq x y z
N MET A 1 -6.33 -3.06 -20.80
CA MET A 1 -7.78 -3.23 -20.60
C MET A 1 -8.22 -4.48 -21.34
N GLU A 2 -8.04 -4.51 -22.66
CA GLU A 2 -8.27 -5.70 -23.52
C GLU A 2 -7.67 -6.98 -22.96
N ARG A 3 -6.36 -7.04 -22.66
CA ARG A 3 -5.73 -8.23 -22.06
C ARG A 3 -6.43 -8.78 -20.81
N ARG A 4 -7.06 -7.92 -20.00
CA ARG A 4 -7.80 -8.35 -18.80
C ARG A 4 -9.18 -8.91 -19.17
N ILE A 5 -9.86 -8.26 -20.11
CA ILE A 5 -11.16 -8.73 -20.61
C ILE A 5 -10.95 -10.09 -21.27
N SER A 6 -9.96 -10.22 -22.16
CA SER A 6 -9.55 -11.50 -22.74
C SER A 6 -9.22 -12.52 -21.64
N GLY A 7 -8.38 -12.16 -20.66
CA GLY A 7 -8.06 -13.08 -19.56
C GLY A 7 -9.27 -13.51 -18.73
N LYS A 8 -10.27 -12.65 -18.52
CA LYS A 8 -11.53 -13.01 -17.86
C LYS A 8 -12.38 -13.96 -18.71
N ILE A 9 -12.47 -13.70 -20.02
CA ILE A 9 -13.16 -14.58 -20.98
C ILE A 9 -12.49 -15.95 -21.01
N ASP A 10 -11.17 -15.98 -21.11
CA ASP A 10 -10.39 -17.22 -21.15
C ASP A 10 -10.56 -18.01 -19.85
N ALA A 11 -10.46 -17.35 -18.69
CA ALA A 11 -10.66 -18.00 -17.40
C ALA A 11 -12.08 -18.61 -17.25
N HIS A 12 -13.11 -17.87 -17.66
CA HIS A 12 -14.49 -18.38 -17.64
C HIS A 12 -14.69 -19.54 -18.62
N THR A 13 -14.10 -19.44 -19.81
CA THR A 13 -14.14 -20.51 -20.83
C THR A 13 -13.43 -21.77 -20.37
N ILE A 14 -12.28 -21.63 -19.69
CA ILE A 14 -11.54 -22.76 -19.11
C ILE A 14 -12.36 -23.42 -18.01
N ALA A 15 -12.88 -22.64 -17.05
CA ALA A 15 -13.72 -23.15 -15.97
C ALA A 15 -14.96 -23.90 -16.52
N PHE A 16 -15.65 -23.32 -17.49
CA PHE A 16 -16.78 -23.97 -18.16
C PHE A 16 -16.40 -25.31 -18.80
N LYS A 17 -15.28 -25.36 -19.53
CA LYS A 17 -14.81 -26.60 -20.17
C LYS A 17 -14.44 -27.67 -19.14
N ASP A 18 -13.79 -27.27 -18.05
CA ASP A 18 -13.38 -28.18 -16.98
C ASP A 18 -14.62 -28.75 -16.26
N ASP A 19 -15.59 -27.90 -15.93
CA ASP A 19 -16.83 -28.29 -15.26
C ASP A 19 -17.68 -29.22 -16.15
N VAL A 20 -17.85 -28.88 -17.43
CA VAL A 20 -18.55 -29.74 -18.41
C VAL A 20 -17.81 -31.06 -18.59
N SER A 21 -16.47 -31.05 -18.67
CA SER A 21 -15.68 -32.29 -18.77
C SER A 21 -15.89 -33.17 -17.54
N SER A 22 -15.90 -32.58 -16.34
CA SER A 22 -16.17 -33.28 -15.09
C SER A 22 -17.57 -33.91 -15.10
N LYS A 23 -18.61 -33.14 -15.48
CA LYS A 23 -19.99 -33.64 -15.54
C LYS A 23 -20.17 -34.74 -16.58
N ILE A 24 -19.52 -34.63 -17.74
CA ILE A 24 -19.53 -35.69 -18.76
C ILE A 24 -18.88 -36.97 -18.22
N ARG A 25 -17.78 -36.88 -17.46
CA ARG A 25 -17.16 -38.07 -16.85
C ARG A 25 -18.09 -38.73 -15.83
N GLU A 26 -18.77 -37.95 -15.00
CA GLU A 26 -19.76 -38.44 -14.04
C GLU A 26 -20.92 -39.17 -14.74
N VAL A 27 -21.50 -38.53 -15.77
CA VAL A 27 -22.59 -39.13 -16.57
C VAL A 27 -22.11 -40.40 -17.28
N ASN A 28 -20.90 -40.40 -17.86
CA ASN A 28 -20.33 -41.58 -18.50
C ASN A 28 -20.11 -42.73 -17.50
N ALA A 29 -19.65 -42.44 -16.28
CA ALA A 29 -19.50 -43.46 -15.23
C ALA A 29 -20.85 -44.06 -14.83
N ALA A 30 -21.88 -43.21 -14.69
CA ALA A 30 -23.22 -43.66 -14.37
C ALA A 30 -23.87 -44.48 -15.49
N ILE A 31 -23.68 -44.10 -16.75
CA ILE A 31 -24.11 -44.89 -17.92
C ILE A 31 -23.42 -46.25 -17.92
N ARG A 32 -22.10 -46.31 -17.70
CA ARG A 32 -21.37 -47.58 -17.61
C ARG A 32 -21.90 -48.47 -16.48
N ALA A 33 -22.24 -47.90 -15.33
CA ALA A 33 -22.84 -48.65 -14.23
C ALA A 33 -24.22 -49.22 -14.59
N VAL A 34 -25.04 -48.48 -15.34
CA VAL A 34 -26.32 -48.99 -15.87
C VAL A 34 -26.09 -50.11 -16.89
N LEU A 35 -25.14 -49.94 -17.81
CA LEU A 35 -24.81 -50.95 -18.82
C LEU A 35 -24.24 -52.24 -18.21
N SER A 36 -23.41 -52.15 -17.16
CA SER A 36 -22.86 -53.33 -16.48
C SER A 36 -23.91 -54.21 -15.79
N LYS A 37 -25.14 -53.70 -15.60
CA LYS A 37 -26.27 -54.47 -15.06
C LYS A 37 -27.03 -55.25 -16.13
N LEU A 38 -26.66 -55.11 -17.41
CA LEU A 38 -27.30 -55.78 -18.55
C LEU A 38 -26.70 -57.16 -18.90
N ASP A 39 -25.59 -57.57 -18.27
CA ASP A 39 -24.93 -58.86 -18.54
C ASP A 39 -25.67 -60.08 -17.94
N GLN A 40 -26.86 -59.87 -17.35
CA GLN A 40 -27.76 -60.96 -16.94
C GLN A 40 -28.98 -61.02 -17.87
N PRO A 41 -29.36 -62.22 -18.37
CA PRO A 41 -30.44 -62.36 -19.32
C PRO A 41 -31.79 -62.21 -18.62
N ASP A 42 -32.42 -61.04 -18.65
CA ASP A 42 -33.79 -60.88 -18.16
C ASP A 42 -34.62 -59.79 -18.89
N GLN A 43 -35.93 -60.05 -18.86
CA GLN A 43 -37.14 -59.45 -19.44
C GLN A 43 -37.14 -58.03 -20.09
N PRO A 44 -37.99 -57.81 -21.13
CA PRO A 44 -38.09 -56.55 -21.89
C PRO A 44 -38.44 -55.29 -21.06
N ASP A 45 -39.12 -55.43 -19.92
CA ASP A 45 -39.49 -54.31 -19.04
C ASP A 45 -38.26 -53.63 -18.40
N GLN A 46 -37.16 -54.38 -18.19
CA GLN A 46 -35.92 -53.86 -17.61
C GLN A 46 -35.08 -53.07 -18.62
N GLN A 47 -35.14 -53.43 -19.90
CA GLN A 47 -34.47 -52.67 -20.97
C GLN A 47 -35.08 -51.28 -21.14
N GLN A 48 -36.41 -51.17 -21.06
CA GLN A 48 -37.08 -49.89 -21.20
C GLN A 48 -36.80 -48.94 -20.02
N GLN A 49 -36.70 -49.47 -18.79
CA GLN A 49 -36.29 -48.70 -17.61
C GLN A 49 -34.85 -48.17 -17.73
N ASN A 50 -33.91 -49.00 -18.21
CA ASN A 50 -32.52 -48.60 -18.41
C ASN A 50 -32.38 -47.49 -19.47
N GLN A 51 -33.16 -47.58 -20.56
CA GLN A 51 -33.18 -46.54 -21.60
C GLN A 51 -33.70 -45.20 -21.05
N LEU A 52 -34.80 -45.22 -20.30
CA LEU A 52 -35.36 -44.02 -19.66
C LEU A 52 -34.38 -43.39 -18.67
N GLN A 53 -33.62 -44.22 -17.95
CA GLN A 53 -32.60 -43.76 -17.02
C GLN A 53 -31.47 -43.04 -17.75
N ILE A 54 -30.96 -43.60 -18.85
CA ILE A 54 -29.92 -42.96 -19.69
C ILE A 54 -30.42 -41.62 -20.24
N ASP A 55 -31.64 -41.57 -20.76
CA ASP A 55 -32.23 -40.33 -21.28
C ASP A 55 -32.34 -39.23 -20.22
N ASN A 56 -32.66 -39.59 -18.98
CA ASN A 56 -32.70 -38.64 -17.86
C ASN A 56 -31.31 -38.08 -17.53
N LEU A 57 -30.25 -38.90 -17.58
CA LEU A 57 -28.89 -38.41 -17.39
C LEU A 57 -28.47 -37.44 -18.50
N CYS A 58 -28.81 -37.73 -19.75
CA CYS A 58 -28.57 -36.83 -20.87
C CYS A 58 -29.32 -35.50 -20.69
N LYS A 59 -30.58 -35.52 -20.27
CA LYS A 59 -31.36 -34.31 -19.97
C LYS A 59 -30.74 -33.48 -18.84
N GLN A 60 -30.22 -34.12 -17.80
CA GLN A 60 -29.52 -33.42 -16.71
C GLN A 60 -28.24 -32.73 -17.20
N LEU A 61 -27.46 -33.39 -18.07
CA LEU A 61 -26.28 -32.78 -18.68
C LEU A 61 -26.65 -31.57 -19.54
N ILE A 62 -27.73 -31.67 -20.32
CA ILE A 62 -28.23 -30.57 -21.14
C ILE A 62 -28.66 -29.39 -20.25
N SER A 63 -29.46 -29.63 -19.21
CA SER A 63 -29.87 -28.59 -18.25
C SER A 63 -28.65 -27.90 -17.63
N PHE A 64 -27.65 -28.68 -17.22
CA PHE A 64 -26.40 -28.15 -16.66
C PHE A 64 -25.69 -27.16 -17.59
N VAL A 65 -25.63 -27.47 -18.90
CA VAL A 65 -25.00 -26.58 -19.89
C VAL A 65 -25.81 -25.29 -20.07
N TYR A 66 -27.14 -25.37 -20.08
CA TYR A 66 -28.01 -24.20 -20.27
C TYR A 66 -28.08 -23.29 -19.04
N ASP A 67 -28.03 -23.88 -17.85
CA ASP A 67 -28.10 -23.17 -16.56
C ASP A 67 -26.74 -22.65 -16.09
N TYR A 68 -25.66 -22.92 -16.84
CA TYR A 68 -24.32 -22.46 -16.49
C TYR A 68 -24.23 -20.93 -16.45
N GLU A 69 -23.55 -20.40 -15.43
CA GLU A 69 -23.51 -18.95 -15.22
C GLU A 69 -22.82 -18.25 -16.41
N LYS A 70 -23.55 -17.31 -17.02
CA LYS A 70 -23.02 -16.47 -18.11
C LYS A 70 -21.96 -15.52 -17.57
N LEU A 71 -20.91 -15.30 -18.37
CA LEU A 71 -19.90 -14.29 -18.07
C LEU A 71 -20.53 -12.89 -17.94
N LYS A 72 -20.34 -12.25 -16.78
CA LYS A 72 -20.75 -10.86 -16.52
C LYS A 72 -19.53 -9.96 -16.48
N LEU A 73 -19.54 -8.93 -17.32
CA LEU A 73 -18.53 -7.86 -17.29
C LEU A 73 -19.09 -6.66 -16.52
N CYS A 74 -18.35 -6.18 -15.52
CA CYS A 74 -18.76 -5.06 -14.68
C CYS A 74 -18.04 -3.77 -15.10
N LYS A 75 -18.49 -2.61 -14.58
CA LYS A 75 -17.89 -1.31 -14.91
C LYS A 75 -16.38 -1.27 -14.60
N GLU A 76 -15.92 -1.97 -13.57
CA GLU A 76 -14.50 -2.02 -13.19
C GLU A 76 -13.61 -2.66 -14.28
N ASP A 77 -14.19 -3.47 -15.17
CA ASP A 77 -13.49 -4.13 -16.27
C ASP A 77 -13.18 -3.18 -17.43
N PHE A 78 -13.99 -2.15 -17.59
CA PHE A 78 -13.81 -1.09 -18.58
C PHE A 78 -13.05 0.13 -18.03
N MET A 79 -12.84 0.20 -16.72
CA MET A 79 -12.07 1.29 -16.12
C MET A 79 -10.56 1.11 -16.33
N LYS A 80 -9.89 2.17 -16.83
CA LYS A 80 -8.42 2.24 -16.80
C LYS A 80 -7.98 2.33 -15.34
N ARG A 81 -7.18 1.36 -14.89
CA ARG A 81 -6.65 1.41 -13.52
C ARG A 81 -5.61 2.52 -13.39
N LYS A 82 -5.77 3.34 -12.36
CA LYS A 82 -4.70 4.20 -11.87
C LYS A 82 -3.69 3.31 -11.14
N ARG A 83 -2.47 3.15 -11.67
CA ARG A 83 -1.40 2.48 -10.93
C ARG A 83 -1.14 3.32 -9.68
N VAL A 84 -1.27 2.70 -8.50
CA VAL A 84 -0.80 3.30 -7.25
C VAL A 84 0.69 3.54 -7.40
N LYS A 85 1.11 4.80 -7.35
CA LYS A 85 2.52 5.15 -7.41
C LYS A 85 3.11 4.78 -6.05
N ASN A 86 3.96 3.75 -6.01
CA ASN A 86 4.77 3.51 -4.83
C ASN A 86 5.79 4.65 -4.72
N ILE A 87 5.70 5.44 -3.65
CA ILE A 87 6.55 6.61 -3.45
C ILE A 87 7.87 6.14 -2.85
N VAL A 88 8.96 6.29 -3.60
CA VAL A 88 10.31 6.03 -3.06
C VAL A 88 10.65 7.15 -2.06
N PRO A 89 11.12 6.85 -0.84
CA PRO A 89 11.61 7.87 0.10
C PRO A 89 12.74 8.70 -0.52
N ALA A 90 12.83 9.99 -0.19
CA ALA A 90 13.76 10.94 -0.82
C ALA A 90 15.22 10.45 -0.81
N GLN A 91 15.68 9.91 0.32
CA GLN A 91 17.03 9.34 0.51
C GLN A 91 17.40 8.20 -0.45
N HIS A 92 16.41 7.52 -1.03
CA HIS A 92 16.60 6.41 -1.97
C HIS A 92 16.27 6.80 -3.41
N ARG A 93 15.93 8.06 -3.68
CA ARG A 93 15.68 8.54 -5.04
C ARG A 93 17.00 8.79 -5.76
N CYS A 94 16.91 8.75 -7.08
CA CYS A 94 18.02 9.08 -7.95
C CYS A 94 18.31 10.59 -7.91
N HIS A 95 19.60 10.96 -7.86
CA HIS A 95 20.03 12.36 -7.80
C HIS A 95 19.94 13.09 -9.15
N ALA A 96 19.79 12.39 -10.27
CA ALA A 96 19.67 13.07 -11.57
C ALA A 96 18.28 13.70 -11.78
N LYS A 97 18.25 14.80 -12.55
CA LYS A 97 17.04 15.51 -12.96
C LYS A 97 16.48 14.97 -14.27
N ARG A 98 15.16 15.08 -14.42
CA ARG A 98 14.44 14.82 -15.67
C ARG A 98 14.50 16.04 -16.59
N ALA A 99 14.02 15.90 -17.82
CA ALA A 99 13.93 17.02 -18.77
C ALA A 99 13.04 18.19 -18.27
N ASN A 100 12.14 17.93 -17.33
CA ASN A 100 11.33 18.97 -16.67
C ASN A 100 12.04 19.65 -15.49
N GLY A 101 13.32 19.35 -15.22
CA GLY A 101 14.10 19.89 -14.11
C GLY A 101 13.84 19.26 -12.73
N GLU A 102 12.86 18.37 -12.61
CA GLU A 102 12.51 17.72 -11.33
C GLU A 102 13.42 16.51 -11.02
N GLN A 103 13.54 16.16 -9.74
CA GLN A 103 14.27 14.97 -9.30
C GLN A 103 13.68 13.71 -9.93
N CYS A 104 14.56 12.81 -10.38
CA CYS A 104 14.12 11.50 -10.80
C CYS A 104 13.49 10.71 -9.64
N THR A 105 12.19 10.42 -9.75
CA THR A 105 11.44 9.65 -8.74
C THR A 105 11.77 8.14 -8.70
N ARG A 106 12.79 7.67 -9.45
CA ARG A 106 13.18 6.25 -9.49
C ARG A 106 14.15 5.94 -8.35
N LYS A 107 14.12 4.71 -7.85
CA LYS A 107 15.06 4.23 -6.82
C LYS A 107 16.50 4.21 -7.36
N LYS A 108 17.46 4.68 -6.57
CA LYS A 108 18.90 4.60 -6.89
C LYS A 108 19.41 3.16 -6.81
N LYS A 109 20.40 2.81 -7.63
CA LYS A 109 21.01 1.47 -7.63
C LYS A 109 21.94 1.35 -6.41
N VAL A 110 22.09 0.15 -5.85
CA VAL A 110 23.03 -0.07 -4.75
C VAL A 110 24.45 0.28 -5.24
N GLY A 111 25.14 1.13 -4.47
CA GLY A 111 26.48 1.63 -4.82
C GLY A 111 26.51 2.73 -5.89
N CYS A 112 25.36 3.32 -6.25
CA CYS A 112 25.31 4.43 -7.22
C CYS A 112 24.20 5.43 -6.85
N ASP A 113 24.45 6.73 -7.06
CA ASP A 113 23.46 7.78 -6.79
C ASP A 113 22.40 7.92 -7.89
N TYR A 114 22.55 7.14 -8.95
CA TYR A 114 21.67 7.15 -10.11
C TYR A 114 20.81 5.89 -10.18
N CYS A 115 19.62 6.02 -10.78
CA CYS A 115 18.82 4.86 -11.18
C CYS A 115 19.40 4.25 -12.46
N GLY A 116 19.06 3.00 -12.77
CA GLY A 116 19.64 2.29 -13.93
C GLY A 116 19.51 3.02 -15.28
N THR A 117 18.56 3.93 -15.43
CA THR A 117 18.43 4.76 -16.65
C THR A 117 19.40 5.93 -16.68
N HIS A 118 19.62 6.60 -15.55
CA HIS A 118 20.60 7.68 -15.43
C HIS A 118 22.03 7.18 -15.24
N THR A 119 22.24 5.89 -14.98
CA THR A 119 23.56 5.24 -15.08
C THR A 119 23.91 4.89 -16.52
N LYS A 120 22.91 4.52 -17.35
CA LYS A 120 23.12 4.09 -18.75
C LYS A 120 23.07 5.24 -19.75
N GLY A 121 22.35 6.31 -19.46
CA GLY A 121 22.28 7.54 -20.26
C GLY A 121 22.94 8.72 -19.56
N ALA A 122 23.23 9.79 -20.30
CA ALA A 122 23.76 11.02 -19.71
C ALA A 122 22.72 11.66 -18.77
N PRO A 123 23.05 11.99 -17.52
CA PRO A 123 22.17 12.74 -16.65
C PRO A 123 21.99 14.15 -17.21
N ASN A 124 20.74 14.60 -17.40
CA ASN A 124 20.45 15.96 -17.89
C ASN A 124 20.94 17.04 -16.92
N SER A 125 21.03 16.72 -15.62
CA SER A 125 21.64 17.52 -14.56
C SER A 125 21.59 16.74 -13.24
N ILE A 126 22.41 17.13 -12.27
CA ILE A 126 22.48 16.52 -10.94
C ILE A 126 21.69 17.39 -9.96
N MET A 127 21.01 16.79 -8.99
CA MET A 127 20.53 17.47 -7.81
C MET A 127 21.74 17.78 -6.95
N GLU A 128 22.08 19.05 -6.84
CA GLU A 128 22.96 19.51 -5.79
C GLU A 128 22.22 19.29 -4.47
N ASP A 129 22.73 18.37 -3.65
CA ASP A 129 22.39 18.40 -2.24
C ASP A 129 22.89 19.77 -1.75
N GLU A 130 21.99 20.62 -1.25
CA GLU A 130 22.34 21.85 -0.53
C GLU A 130 23.03 21.51 0.80
N THR A 131 24.13 20.75 0.75
CA THR A 131 24.95 20.37 1.88
C THR A 131 26.30 21.06 1.88
N ASN A 132 26.56 22.08 1.03
CA ASN A 132 27.78 22.87 1.16
C ASN A 132 27.73 24.28 0.55
N GLY A 133 26.77 25.10 0.97
CA GLY A 133 26.90 26.55 0.83
C GLY A 133 25.59 27.23 0.52
N ASN A 134 24.82 27.54 1.56
CA ASN A 134 24.09 28.80 1.66
C ASN A 134 23.57 28.95 3.09
N ALA A 135 24.30 29.76 3.85
CA ALA A 135 23.80 30.37 5.07
C ALA A 135 22.67 31.35 4.70
N ALA A 136 21.41 30.92 4.77
CA ALA A 136 20.26 31.79 4.97
C ALA A 136 19.01 30.96 5.30
N ASN A 137 18.59 31.02 6.57
CA ASN A 137 17.23 30.73 7.05
C ASN A 137 16.58 29.38 6.67
N LYS A 138 17.09 28.29 7.26
CA LYS A 138 16.18 27.27 7.81
C LYS A 138 16.02 27.54 9.30
N VAL A 139 14.89 28.12 9.69
CA VAL A 139 14.43 28.07 11.09
C VAL A 139 14.12 26.60 11.37
N SER A 140 15.13 25.85 11.83
CA SER A 140 14.87 24.57 12.46
C SER A 140 14.14 24.89 13.76
N GLN A 141 12.89 24.44 13.89
CA GLN A 141 12.20 24.46 15.16
C GLN A 141 13.00 23.57 16.13
N GLN A 142 13.80 24.18 16.98
CA GLN A 142 14.54 23.50 18.03
C GLN A 142 13.62 23.37 19.23
N SER A 143 13.32 22.13 19.65
CA SER A 143 12.61 21.89 20.90
C SER A 143 13.55 22.20 22.06
N VAL A 144 13.22 23.21 22.87
CA VAL A 144 13.95 23.57 24.08
C VAL A 144 13.27 22.90 25.28
N ASN A 145 14.04 22.20 26.10
CA ASN A 145 13.54 21.66 27.36
C ASN A 145 13.62 22.74 28.45
N VAL A 146 12.48 23.02 29.08
CA VAL A 146 12.36 23.96 30.20
C VAL A 146 11.98 23.21 31.48
N TRP A 147 12.46 23.68 32.63
CA TRP A 147 12.07 23.17 33.94
C TRP A 147 11.54 24.31 34.83
N VAL A 148 10.80 23.94 35.88
CA VAL A 148 10.25 24.89 36.85
C VAL A 148 11.22 25.07 38.00
N GLN A 149 11.53 26.33 38.34
CA GLN A 149 12.32 26.68 39.51
C GLN A 149 11.55 27.68 40.38
N ASN A 150 11.39 27.36 41.67
CA ASN A 150 10.83 28.29 42.64
C ASN A 150 11.92 29.24 43.14
N ILE A 151 11.72 30.55 42.95
CA ILE A 151 12.63 31.61 43.37
C ILE A 151 11.80 32.63 44.14
N LYS A 152 12.10 32.82 45.44
CA LYS A 152 11.39 33.75 46.34
C LYS A 152 9.86 33.54 46.37
N GLY A 153 9.38 32.31 46.18
CA GLY A 153 7.96 31.97 46.24
C GLY A 153 7.20 32.08 44.91
N ILE A 154 7.87 32.47 43.82
CA ILE A 154 7.30 32.53 42.47
C ILE A 154 7.96 31.45 41.60
N GLU A 155 7.15 30.75 40.80
CA GLU A 155 7.59 29.68 39.91
C GLU A 155 7.95 30.23 38.53
N TYR A 156 9.16 29.92 38.06
CA TYR A 156 9.68 30.37 36.77
C TYR A 156 10.07 29.19 35.88
N PHE A 157 9.83 29.32 34.57
CA PHE A 157 10.28 28.35 33.57
C PHE A 157 11.66 28.75 33.03
N ILE A 158 12.64 27.87 33.19
CA ILE A 158 14.05 28.14 32.86
C ILE A 158 14.58 27.06 31.92
N ASP A 159 15.37 27.43 30.91
CA ASP A 159 16.09 26.49 30.03
C ASP A 159 17.55 26.26 30.46
N SER A 160 18.23 25.34 29.76
CA SER A 160 19.66 25.04 29.95
C SER A 160 20.59 26.24 29.73
N ASN A 161 20.13 27.26 29.01
CA ASN A 161 20.87 28.48 28.71
C ASN A 161 20.55 29.60 29.72
N SER A 162 19.82 29.29 30.80
CA SER A 162 19.40 30.21 31.85
C SER A 162 18.48 31.34 31.38
N ASN A 163 17.73 31.13 30.30
CA ASN A 163 16.66 32.00 29.85
C ASN A 163 15.38 31.69 30.64
N VAL A 164 14.72 32.74 31.13
CA VAL A 164 13.44 32.65 31.81
C VAL A 164 12.33 33.01 30.84
N TYR A 165 11.35 32.13 30.68
CA TYR A 165 10.25 32.29 29.73
C TYR A 165 8.98 32.80 30.40
N LYS A 166 8.16 33.50 29.60
CA LYS A 166 6.81 33.89 30.01
C LYS A 166 5.93 32.67 30.24
N HIS A 167 5.20 32.67 31.36
CA HIS A 167 4.39 31.53 31.80
C HIS A 167 3.31 31.12 30.79
N GLU A 168 2.62 32.11 30.21
CA GLU A 168 1.57 31.91 29.20
C GLU A 168 2.11 31.17 27.96
N ASP A 169 3.21 31.65 27.39
CA ASP A 169 3.78 31.12 26.15
C ASP A 169 4.29 29.67 26.29
N VAL A 170 4.78 29.30 27.47
CA VAL A 170 5.23 27.93 27.78
C VAL A 170 4.04 26.98 27.93
N ILE A 171 2.97 27.43 28.59
CA ILE A 171 1.74 26.63 28.75
C ILE A 171 1.05 26.42 27.39
N GLU A 172 1.03 27.45 26.55
CA GLU A 172 0.41 27.40 25.22
C GLU A 172 1.28 26.68 24.17
N ASN A 173 2.49 26.24 24.54
CA ASN A 173 3.48 25.63 23.64
C ASN A 173 3.72 26.49 22.39
N SER A 174 3.88 27.80 22.62
CA SER A 174 4.06 28.79 21.57
C SER A 174 5.35 28.50 20.79
N PRO A 175 5.34 28.59 19.44
CA PRO A 175 6.51 28.27 18.63
C PRO A 175 7.70 29.25 18.82
N ASN A 176 7.48 30.40 19.46
CA ASN A 176 8.52 31.38 19.82
C ASN A 176 8.18 32.01 21.18
N PRO A 177 8.44 31.32 22.30
CA PRO A 177 8.09 31.84 23.62
C PRO A 177 8.98 33.03 23.99
N GLN A 178 8.40 34.07 24.59
CA GLN A 178 9.11 35.28 24.96
C GLN A 178 10.01 35.06 26.18
N ILE A 179 11.28 35.47 26.06
CA ILE A 179 12.25 35.49 27.16
C ILE A 179 12.04 36.78 27.94
N ILE A 180 11.75 36.68 29.24
CA ILE A 180 11.45 37.81 30.13
C ILE A 180 12.61 38.17 31.06
N ALA A 181 13.52 37.23 31.32
CA ALA A 181 14.64 37.44 32.23
C ALA A 181 15.75 36.41 31.98
N LYS A 182 16.90 36.61 32.62
CA LYS A 182 17.97 35.61 32.74
C LYS A 182 18.19 35.21 34.19
N CYS A 183 18.44 33.93 34.40
CA CYS A 183 18.75 33.40 35.73
C CYS A 183 20.27 33.38 35.93
N ALA A 184 20.76 34.02 36.98
CA ALA A 184 22.13 33.91 37.43
C ALA A 184 22.17 33.01 38.68
N LYS A 185 23.01 31.98 38.63
CA LYS A 185 23.29 31.11 39.78
C LYS A 185 24.56 31.62 40.46
N ASN A 186 24.45 32.11 41.70
CA ASN A 186 25.61 32.50 42.48
C ASN A 186 26.21 31.27 43.17
N ASP A 187 27.40 30.84 42.74
CA ASP A 187 28.07 29.63 43.19
C ASP A 187 28.49 29.64 44.68
N SER A 188 28.45 30.80 45.35
CA SER A 188 28.85 30.93 46.76
C SER A 188 27.72 30.74 47.78
N SER A 189 26.44 30.85 47.39
CA SER A 189 25.31 30.78 48.34
C SER A 189 24.17 29.85 47.91
N GLY A 190 24.27 29.22 46.73
CA GLY A 190 23.22 28.34 46.21
C GLY A 190 21.90 29.07 45.91
N GLN A 191 21.89 30.40 45.94
CA GLN A 191 20.71 31.21 45.65
C GLN A 191 20.64 31.56 44.16
N TYR A 192 19.45 31.37 43.60
CA TYR A 192 19.11 31.80 42.25
C TYR A 192 18.64 33.26 42.29
N SER A 193 19.26 34.12 41.48
CA SER A 193 18.83 35.50 41.26
C SER A 193 18.34 35.66 39.83
N ILE A 194 17.19 36.31 39.67
CA ILE A 194 16.61 36.61 38.36
C ILE A 194 16.97 38.05 38.01
N GLU A 195 17.62 38.23 36.87
CA GLU A 195 17.90 39.52 36.26
C GLU A 195 16.92 39.72 35.10
N PHE A 196 15.97 40.63 35.28
CA PHE A 196 15.01 40.98 34.23
C PHE A 196 15.72 41.73 33.10
N VAL A 197 15.42 41.37 31.85
CA VAL A 197 15.97 41.98 30.64
C VAL A 197 15.18 43.23 30.26
#